data_AF-A0A0D0QAC7-F1
#
_entry.id   AF-A0A0D0QAC7-F1
#
_cell.length_a   1.000
_cell.length_b   1.000
_cell.length_c   1.000
_cell.angle_alpha   90.00
_cell.angle_beta   90.00
_cell.angle_gamma   90.00
#
_symmetry.space_group_name_H-M   'P 1'
#
loop_
_entity.id
_entity.type
_entity.pdbx_description
1 polymer ?
#
loop_
_entity_poly.entity_id
_entity_poly.type
_entity_poly.pdbx_seq_one_letter_code
_entity_poly.pdbx_strand_id
1 'polypeptide(L)'
;MRRLIFPLALGLAGCAVLVALGLWQLRRLDWKEAELARIEAAIAAVPVALPEGEGDEYLAVEATGRLVPPLVRIVHSGSEELIVAAFETDGRRVMVDLGLSPYGAPPDLPEGEVRIDGNLERPAGTEVPEVDAVNARTGRTLTGLAQALDAEPVLLVARNIDPALPGTAPLPVTTEGIPNNHLGYAIQWFGLALVWAGMSVYLALRSARKDS
;
A
#
# COMPACT_ATOMS: atom_id res chain seq x y z
N MET A 1 6.68 13.94 -54.82
CA MET A 1 6.28 14.68 -53.59
C MET A 1 5.07 14.09 -52.86
N ARG A 2 3.85 13.96 -53.44
CA ARG A 2 2.66 13.40 -52.74
C ARG A 2 2.85 12.00 -52.10
N ARG A 3 3.75 11.17 -52.65
CA ARG A 3 4.05 9.81 -52.15
C ARG A 3 4.83 9.77 -50.82
N LEU A 4 5.51 10.85 -50.44
CA LEU A 4 6.30 10.95 -49.20
C LEU A 4 5.55 11.63 -48.05
N ILE A 5 4.49 12.39 -48.35
CA ILE A 5 3.72 13.15 -47.35
C ILE A 5 3.00 12.20 -46.39
N PHE A 6 2.35 11.16 -46.92
CA PHE A 6 1.63 10.18 -46.10
C PHE A 6 2.53 9.42 -45.10
N PRO A 7 3.65 8.78 -45.50
CA PRO A 7 4.51 8.06 -44.56
C PRO A 7 5.19 8.98 -43.54
N LEU A 8 5.55 10.22 -43.92
CA LEU A 8 6.09 11.20 -42.97
C LEU A 8 5.04 11.65 -41.96
N ALA A 9 3.81 11.92 -42.41
CA ALA A 9 2.70 12.29 -41.53
C ALA A 9 2.38 11.16 -40.54
N LEU A 10 2.33 9.91 -41.01
CA LEU A 10 2.11 8.74 -40.15
C LEU A 10 3.27 8.53 -39.16
N GLY A 11 4.50 8.71 -39.62
CA GLY A 11 5.71 8.67 -38.78
C GLY A 11 5.65 9.69 -37.64
N LEU A 12 5.35 10.94 -37.97
CA LEU A 12 5.23 12.03 -37.01
C LEU A 12 4.05 11.82 -36.05
N ALA A 13 2.89 11.41 -36.54
CA ALA A 13 1.72 11.14 -35.70
C ALA A 13 2.00 10.00 -34.69
N GLY A 14 2.61 8.90 -35.15
CA GLY A 14 3.01 7.79 -34.27
C GLY A 14 4.01 8.23 -33.20
N CYS A 15 5.03 9.01 -33.58
CA CYS A 15 5.99 9.57 -32.63
C CYS A 15 5.31 10.48 -31.60
N ALA A 16 4.41 11.36 -32.04
CA ALA A 16 3.69 12.28 -31.16
C ALA A 16 2.86 11.53 -30.12
N VAL A 17 2.18 10.45 -30.51
CA VAL A 17 1.42 9.59 -29.58
C VAL A 17 2.35 8.93 -28.56
N LEU A 18 3.46 8.31 -29.00
CA LEU A 18 4.40 7.62 -28.11
C LEU A 18 5.06 8.59 -27.12
N VAL A 19 5.45 9.79 -27.58
CA VAL A 19 5.98 10.84 -26.70
C VAL A 19 4.91 11.31 -25.71
N ALA A 20 3.66 11.50 -26.16
CA ALA A 20 2.57 11.88 -25.28
C ALA A 20 2.31 10.82 -24.18
N LEU A 21 2.38 9.53 -24.53
CA LEU A 21 2.29 8.43 -23.56
C LEU A 21 3.47 8.43 -22.58
N GLY A 22 4.70 8.65 -23.05
CA GLY A 22 5.86 8.78 -22.17
C GLY A 22 5.72 9.94 -21.18
N LEU A 23 5.29 11.11 -21.64
CA LEU A 23 5.01 12.27 -20.79
C LEU A 23 3.87 12.02 -19.80
N TRP A 24 2.84 11.28 -20.20
CA TRP A 24 1.77 10.87 -19.30
C TRP A 24 2.28 9.94 -18.20
N GLN A 25 3.15 8.98 -18.52
CA GLN A 25 3.76 8.11 -17.52
C GLN A 25 4.60 8.89 -16.50
N LEU A 26 5.36 9.90 -16.92
CA LEU A 26 6.11 10.75 -15.99
C LEU A 26 5.18 11.55 -15.06
N ARG A 27 4.11 12.16 -15.58
CA ARG A 27 3.12 12.83 -14.71
C ARG A 27 2.45 11.86 -13.73
N ARG A 28 2.22 10.61 -14.15
CA ARG A 28 1.64 9.57 -13.32
C ARG A 28 2.63 9.10 -12.24
N LEU A 29 3.92 9.04 -12.56
CA LEU A 29 5.01 8.79 -11.61
C LEU A 29 4.99 9.86 -10.51
N ASP A 30 5.06 11.14 -10.88
CA ASP A 30 5.09 12.26 -9.92
C ASP A 30 3.86 12.24 -8.99
N TRP A 31 2.67 12.02 -9.55
CA TRP A 31 1.45 11.87 -8.77
C TRP A 31 1.53 10.70 -7.79
N LYS A 32 2.05 9.55 -8.25
CA LYS A 32 2.15 8.34 -7.42
C LYS A 32 3.17 8.52 -6.30
N GLU A 33 4.31 9.13 -6.59
CA GLU A 33 5.35 9.45 -5.60
C GLU A 33 4.82 10.42 -4.53
N ALA A 34 4.10 11.48 -4.94
CA ALA A 34 3.49 12.41 -3.99
C ALA A 34 2.48 11.72 -3.06
N GLU A 35 1.69 10.79 -3.59
CA GLU A 35 0.73 10.03 -2.79
C GLU A 35 1.41 9.06 -1.81
N LEU A 36 2.47 8.37 -2.24
CA LEU A 36 3.27 7.51 -1.37
C LEU A 36 3.94 8.32 -0.25
N ALA A 37 4.52 9.48 -0.58
CA ALA A 37 5.14 10.36 0.39
C ALA A 37 4.13 10.86 1.44
N ARG A 38 2.88 11.14 1.03
CA ARG A 38 1.79 11.50 1.95
C ARG A 38 1.47 10.36 2.92
N ILE A 39 1.39 9.14 2.42
CA ILE A 39 1.13 7.94 3.23
C ILE A 39 2.31 7.70 4.20
N GLU A 40 3.55 7.74 3.72
CA GLU A 40 4.75 7.59 4.55
C GLU A 40 4.82 8.65 5.65
N ALA A 41 4.47 9.91 5.34
CA ALA A 41 4.42 10.96 6.33
C ALA A 41 3.33 10.73 7.39
N ALA A 42 2.15 10.23 6.99
CA ALA A 42 1.08 9.88 7.92
C ALA A 42 1.49 8.71 8.82
N ILE A 43 2.14 7.69 8.23
CA ILE A 43 2.67 6.54 8.96
C ILE A 43 3.70 7.03 9.98
N ALA A 44 4.72 7.77 9.55
CA ALA A 44 5.83 8.21 10.38
C ALA A 44 5.52 9.41 11.31
N ALA A 45 4.29 9.92 11.30
CA ALA A 45 3.89 11.05 12.13
C ALA A 45 4.08 10.76 13.63
N VAL A 46 4.19 11.83 14.42
CA VAL A 46 4.18 11.72 15.88
C VAL A 46 2.82 11.13 16.29
N PRO A 47 2.80 10.02 17.05
CA PRO A 47 1.55 9.40 17.47
C PRO A 47 0.65 10.36 18.24
N VAL A 48 -0.65 10.31 17.94
CA VAL A 48 -1.71 10.98 18.71
C VAL A 48 -2.45 9.96 19.57
N ALA A 49 -3.25 10.43 20.53
CA ALA A 49 -4.11 9.52 21.28
C ALA A 49 -5.09 8.78 20.35
N LEU A 50 -5.40 7.53 20.66
CA LEU A 50 -6.41 6.74 19.95
C LEU A 50 -7.76 7.49 19.92
N PRO A 51 -8.31 7.84 18.73
CA PRO A 51 -9.56 8.60 18.66
C PRO A 51 -10.76 7.76 19.13
N GLU A 52 -11.73 8.40 19.78
CA GLU A 52 -12.97 7.76 20.29
C GLU A 52 -13.90 7.20 19.20
N GLY A 53 -13.68 7.58 17.93
CA GLY A 53 -14.47 7.13 16.78
C GLY A 53 -13.62 6.57 15.64
N GLU A 54 -14.08 6.71 14.40
CA GLU A 54 -13.28 6.35 13.23
C GLU A 54 -12.05 7.27 13.13
N GLY A 55 -10.88 6.66 13.04
CA GLY A 55 -9.65 7.36 12.71
C GLY A 55 -9.33 7.24 11.23
N ASP A 56 -8.55 8.20 10.72
CA ASP A 56 -8.06 8.17 9.34
C ASP A 56 -7.18 6.94 9.09
N GLU A 57 -7.22 6.44 7.86
CA GLU A 57 -6.31 5.37 7.41
C GLU A 57 -4.85 5.81 7.59
N TYR A 58 -4.04 4.96 8.20
CA TYR A 58 -2.63 5.18 8.53
C TYR A 58 -2.35 6.19 9.65
N LEU A 59 -3.39 6.72 10.33
CA LEU A 59 -3.19 7.61 11.46
C LEU A 59 -2.25 6.98 12.49
N ALA A 60 -1.13 7.65 12.78
CA ALA A 60 -0.21 7.25 13.83
C ALA A 60 -0.86 7.47 15.19
N VAL A 61 -1.05 6.40 15.95
CA VAL A 61 -1.72 6.45 17.26
C VAL A 61 -0.89 5.77 18.33
N GLU A 62 -1.11 6.24 19.55
CA GLU A 62 -0.58 5.71 20.78
C GLU A 62 -1.74 5.39 21.72
N ALA A 63 -1.67 4.22 22.34
CA ALA A 63 -2.64 3.80 23.33
C ALA A 63 -1.95 3.01 24.45
N THR A 64 -2.44 3.15 25.68
CA THR A 64 -1.98 2.39 26.84
C THR A 64 -3.15 1.61 27.44
N GLY A 65 -2.90 0.34 27.77
CA GLY A 65 -3.98 -0.57 28.12
C GLY A 65 -3.49 -1.99 28.35
N ARG A 66 -4.42 -2.94 28.44
CA ARG A 66 -4.13 -4.37 28.66
C ARG A 66 -4.47 -5.19 27.43
N LEU A 67 -3.57 -6.09 27.05
CA LEU A 67 -3.85 -7.12 26.06
C LEU A 67 -4.65 -8.24 26.73
N VAL A 68 -5.76 -8.64 26.11
CA VAL A 68 -6.66 -9.66 26.69
C VAL A 68 -6.90 -10.81 25.71
N PRO A 69 -6.99 -12.07 26.21
CA PRO A 69 -7.37 -13.20 25.38
C PRO A 69 -8.86 -13.14 24.96
N PRO A 70 -9.26 -13.83 23.89
CA PRO A 70 -8.48 -14.78 23.08
C PRO A 70 -7.56 -14.10 22.06
N LEU A 71 -6.61 -14.87 21.52
CA LEU A 71 -5.79 -14.48 20.37
C LEU A 71 -6.40 -15.03 19.09
N VAL A 72 -6.46 -14.22 18.04
CA VAL A 72 -6.70 -14.68 16.67
C VAL A 72 -5.34 -14.90 15.99
N ARG A 73 -5.15 -16.10 15.45
CA ARG A 73 -3.93 -16.52 14.74
C ARG A 73 -4.22 -16.69 13.27
N ILE A 74 -3.49 -15.97 12.43
CA ILE A 74 -3.67 -15.98 10.97
C ILE A 74 -2.36 -16.45 10.34
N VAL A 75 -2.43 -17.52 9.55
CA VAL A 75 -1.24 -18.04 8.85
C VAL A 75 -0.72 -16.98 7.89
N HIS A 76 0.52 -16.51 8.13
CA HIS A 76 1.19 -15.54 7.27
C HIS A 76 2.12 -16.26 6.28
N SER A 77 2.89 -17.22 6.79
CA SER A 77 3.82 -18.04 6.01
C SER A 77 3.81 -19.48 6.52
N GLY A 78 4.60 -20.36 5.90
CA GLY A 78 4.74 -21.74 6.38
C GLY A 78 5.36 -21.88 7.77
N SER A 79 5.94 -20.81 8.33
CA SER A 79 6.62 -20.81 9.62
C SER A 79 6.15 -19.73 10.59
N GLU A 80 5.27 -18.83 10.17
CA GLU A 80 4.86 -17.66 10.96
C GLU A 80 3.36 -17.40 10.86
N GLU A 81 2.81 -16.85 11.93
CA GLU A 81 1.41 -16.44 12.04
C GLU A 81 1.35 -14.98 12.50
N LEU A 82 0.44 -14.22 11.90
CA LEU A 82 0.06 -12.90 12.39
C LEU A 82 -0.86 -13.08 13.61
N ILE A 83 -0.57 -12.34 14.67
CA ILE A 83 -1.30 -12.41 15.94
C ILE A 83 -2.11 -11.15 16.13
N VAL A 84 -3.43 -11.31 16.25
CA VAL A 84 -4.35 -10.21 16.59
C VAL A 84 -4.97 -10.49 17.95
N ALA A 85 -4.96 -9.50 18.84
CA ALA A 85 -5.51 -9.58 20.18
C ALA A 85 -6.51 -8.46 20.44
N ALA A 86 -7.37 -8.66 21.44
CA ALA A 86 -8.13 -7.55 22.01
C ALA A 86 -7.23 -6.72 22.93
N PHE A 87 -7.46 -5.41 22.94
CA PHE A 87 -6.73 -4.45 23.74
C PHE A 87 -7.72 -3.53 24.45
N GLU A 88 -7.74 -3.60 25.78
CA GLU A 88 -8.58 -2.78 26.64
C GLU A 88 -7.86 -1.50 27.01
N THR A 89 -8.37 -0.36 26.53
CA THR A 89 -7.79 0.97 26.69
C THR A 89 -8.89 2.01 26.82
N ASP A 90 -8.76 2.93 27.77
CA ASP A 90 -9.73 4.02 28.01
C ASP A 90 -11.21 3.57 28.06
N GLY A 91 -11.47 2.40 28.65
CA GLY A 91 -12.82 1.83 28.78
C GLY A 91 -13.39 1.23 27.49
N ARG A 92 -12.60 1.21 26.41
CA ARG A 92 -12.89 0.61 25.12
C ARG A 92 -12.11 -0.68 24.93
N ARG A 93 -12.58 -1.51 24.02
CA ARG A 93 -11.87 -2.71 23.59
C ARG A 93 -11.68 -2.65 22.08
N VAL A 94 -10.44 -2.50 21.64
CA VAL A 94 -10.07 -2.42 20.23
C VAL A 94 -9.23 -3.64 19.84
N MET A 95 -9.02 -3.85 18.55
CA MET A 95 -8.14 -4.92 18.07
C MET A 95 -6.73 -4.38 17.84
N VAL A 96 -5.73 -5.18 18.16
CA VAL A 96 -4.33 -4.86 17.88
C VAL A 96 -3.67 -6.02 17.13
N ASP A 97 -3.07 -5.73 15.99
CA ASP A 97 -2.12 -6.61 15.33
C ASP A 97 -0.76 -6.45 16.03
N LEU A 98 -0.34 -7.52 16.72
CA LEU A 98 0.90 -7.59 17.50
C LEU A 98 2.12 -7.98 16.65
N GLY A 99 1.89 -8.30 15.37
CA GLY A 99 2.89 -8.76 14.42
C GLY A 99 2.99 -10.28 14.34
N LEU A 100 4.15 -10.74 13.90
CA LEU A 100 4.41 -12.14 13.56
C LEU A 100 4.92 -12.92 14.77
N SER A 101 4.43 -14.14 14.92
CA SER A 101 4.90 -15.14 15.88
C SER A 101 5.24 -16.44 15.15
N PRO A 102 6.18 -17.26 15.64
CA PRO A 102 6.41 -18.58 15.05
C PRO A 102 5.14 -19.43 15.03
N TYR A 103 4.93 -20.17 13.95
CA TYR A 103 3.74 -20.98 13.76
C TYR A 103 3.58 -21.98 14.90
N GLY A 104 2.41 -21.96 15.55
CA GLY A 104 2.12 -22.88 16.66
C GLY A 104 2.71 -22.47 18.01
N ALA A 105 3.38 -21.32 18.09
CA ALA A 105 3.92 -20.77 19.33
C ALA A 105 3.43 -19.32 19.52
N PRO A 106 2.16 -19.12 19.91
CA PRO A 106 1.65 -17.78 20.20
C PRO A 106 2.39 -17.14 21.40
N PRO A 107 2.45 -15.80 21.47
CA PRO A 107 3.07 -15.12 22.60
C PRO A 107 2.25 -15.27 23.88
N ASP A 108 2.94 -15.21 25.01
CA ASP A 108 2.29 -15.01 26.31
C ASP A 108 1.96 -13.53 26.49
N LEU A 109 0.68 -13.23 26.74
CA LEU A 109 0.25 -11.86 26.99
C LEU A 109 0.69 -11.39 28.38
N PRO A 110 1.22 -10.15 28.53
CA PRO A 110 1.60 -9.61 29.82
C PRO A 110 0.36 -9.32 30.67
N GLU A 111 0.46 -9.57 31.98
CA GLU A 111 -0.63 -9.29 32.94
C GLU A 111 -0.81 -7.77 33.20
N GLY A 112 0.21 -6.98 32.87
CA GLY A 112 0.27 -5.53 33.11
C GLY A 112 -0.21 -4.69 31.93
N GLU A 113 -0.19 -3.37 32.13
CA GLU A 113 -0.42 -2.43 31.03
C GLU A 113 0.79 -2.38 30.09
N VAL A 114 0.49 -2.26 28.80
CA VAL A 114 1.45 -2.02 27.73
C VAL A 114 1.06 -0.74 27.00
N ARG A 115 2.08 -0.01 26.54
CA ARG A 115 1.94 1.08 25.59
C ARG A 115 2.17 0.52 24.19
N ILE A 116 1.29 0.87 23.26
CA ILE A 116 1.38 0.47 21.86
C ILE A 116 1.39 1.73 21.02
N ASP A 117 2.46 1.90 20.25
CA ASP A 117 2.56 2.92 19.22
C ASP A 117 2.40 2.22 17.87
N GLY A 118 1.54 2.73 17.00
CA GLY A 118 1.20 2.05 15.76
C GLY A 118 0.40 2.91 14.80
N ASN A 119 -0.22 2.27 13.83
CA ASN A 119 -1.08 2.94 12.86
C ASN A 119 -2.44 2.29 12.81
N LEU A 120 -3.48 3.09 12.63
CA LEU A 120 -4.80 2.57 12.33
C LEU A 120 -4.84 2.04 10.91
N GLU A 121 -5.36 0.82 10.75
CA GLU A 121 -5.82 0.35 9.45
C GLU A 121 -7.27 0.78 9.27
N ARG A 122 -7.65 1.19 8.05
CA ARG A 122 -8.95 1.80 7.76
C ARG A 122 -10.09 0.98 8.39
N PRO A 123 -10.94 1.57 9.24
CA PRO A 123 -12.16 0.92 9.72
C PRO A 123 -13.11 0.67 8.53
N ALA A 124 -13.94 -0.37 8.62
CA ALA A 124 -14.83 -0.74 7.52
C ALA A 124 -15.89 0.35 7.21
N GLY A 125 -15.61 1.17 6.18
CA GLY A 125 -16.57 1.81 5.26
C GLY A 125 -17.11 3.20 5.60
N THR A 126 -16.97 4.18 4.67
CA THR A 126 -17.83 5.39 4.66
C THR A 126 -18.01 6.15 3.32
N GLU A 127 -17.70 5.59 2.13
CA GLU A 127 -18.14 6.21 0.84
C GLU A 127 -18.73 5.26 -0.21
N VAL A 128 -18.65 3.95 0.02
CA VAL A 128 -19.31 2.91 -0.78
C VAL A 128 -19.96 1.95 0.22
N PRO A 129 -21.17 1.40 -0.01
CA PRO A 129 -21.73 0.34 0.83
C PRO A 129 -20.94 -0.96 0.62
N GLU A 130 -19.68 -0.97 1.03
CA GLU A 130 -18.87 -2.18 1.07
C GLU A 130 -18.96 -2.72 2.50
N VAL A 131 -20.02 -3.50 2.69
CA VAL A 131 -20.18 -4.47 3.76
C VAL A 131 -18.86 -5.20 3.95
N ASP A 132 -18.23 -5.01 5.10
CA ASP A 132 -17.24 -5.92 5.68
C ASP A 132 -16.18 -6.43 4.69
N ALA A 133 -15.50 -5.51 3.98
CA ALA A 133 -14.45 -5.87 3.04
C ALA A 133 -13.34 -6.67 3.74
N VAL A 134 -12.81 -7.68 3.04
CA VAL A 134 -11.67 -8.45 3.55
C VAL A 134 -10.46 -7.53 3.63
N ASN A 135 -9.95 -7.35 4.85
CA ASN A 135 -8.76 -6.59 5.11
C ASN A 135 -7.55 -7.31 4.50
N ALA A 136 -6.75 -6.58 3.71
CA ALA A 136 -5.67 -7.15 2.92
C ALA A 136 -4.55 -7.75 3.77
N ARG A 137 -4.31 -7.20 4.97
CA ARG A 137 -3.28 -7.65 5.92
C ARG A 137 -3.68 -8.94 6.63
N THR A 138 -4.93 -9.05 7.07
CA THR A 138 -5.42 -10.18 7.88
C THR A 138 -6.11 -11.26 7.06
N GLY A 139 -6.51 -10.98 5.81
CA GLY A 139 -7.34 -11.90 5.02
C GLY A 139 -8.69 -12.21 5.67
N ARG A 140 -9.12 -11.36 6.61
CA ARG A 140 -10.37 -11.45 7.36
C ARG A 140 -11.08 -10.10 7.31
N THR A 141 -12.36 -10.10 7.62
CA THR A 141 -13.10 -8.86 7.72
C THR A 141 -12.88 -8.25 9.11
N LEU A 142 -12.84 -6.92 9.20
CA LEU A 142 -12.63 -6.26 10.49
C LEU A 142 -13.80 -6.52 11.45
N THR A 143 -15.03 -6.62 10.95
CA THR A 143 -16.18 -6.98 11.78
C THR A 143 -16.10 -8.42 12.26
N GLY A 144 -15.61 -9.35 11.42
CA GLY A 144 -15.42 -10.74 11.80
C GLY A 144 -14.35 -10.93 12.88
N LEU A 145 -13.24 -10.18 12.79
CA LEU A 145 -12.22 -10.15 13.84
C LEU A 145 -12.76 -9.54 15.14
N ALA A 146 -13.47 -8.41 15.01
CA ALA A 146 -14.08 -7.71 16.13
C ALA A 146 -15.05 -8.60 16.89
N GLN A 147 -15.90 -9.37 16.19
CA GLN A 147 -16.78 -10.35 16.80
C GLN A 147 -16.04 -11.49 17.51
N ALA A 148 -14.94 -11.99 16.93
CA ALA A 148 -14.15 -13.06 17.54
C ALA A 148 -13.40 -12.60 18.81
N LEU A 149 -13.08 -11.30 18.87
CA LEU A 149 -12.34 -10.66 19.97
C LEU A 149 -13.25 -9.89 20.95
N ASP A 150 -14.56 -9.87 20.71
CA ASP A 150 -15.53 -9.05 21.45
C ASP A 150 -15.08 -7.59 21.56
N ALA A 151 -14.61 -7.03 20.45
CA ALA A 151 -13.97 -5.71 20.35
C ALA A 151 -14.68 -4.83 19.31
N GLU A 152 -14.31 -3.55 19.25
CA GLU A 152 -14.70 -2.63 18.18
C GLU A 152 -13.98 -2.98 16.86
N PRO A 153 -14.56 -2.70 15.68
CA PRO A 153 -13.94 -2.93 14.37
C PRO A 153 -12.85 -1.91 14.03
N VAL A 154 -12.02 -1.59 15.01
CA VAL A 154 -10.84 -0.73 14.91
C VAL A 154 -9.60 -1.61 15.06
N LEU A 155 -8.74 -1.60 14.05
CA LEU A 155 -7.48 -2.36 14.05
C LEU A 155 -6.28 -1.42 14.16
N LEU A 156 -5.58 -1.51 15.28
CA LEU A 156 -4.29 -0.86 15.50
C LEU A 156 -3.17 -1.83 15.10
N VAL A 157 -2.36 -1.47 14.12
CA VAL A 157 -1.18 -2.23 13.72
C VAL A 157 0.02 -1.75 14.53
N ALA A 158 0.52 -2.60 15.44
CA ALA A 158 1.63 -2.24 16.30
C ALA A 158 2.91 -2.01 15.49
N ARG A 159 3.58 -0.89 15.79
CA ARG A 159 4.97 -0.64 15.39
C ARG A 159 5.91 -0.88 16.55
N ASN A 160 5.51 -0.43 17.73
CA ASN A 160 6.26 -0.57 18.97
C ASN A 160 5.31 -1.00 20.09
N ILE A 161 5.79 -1.87 20.98
CA ILE A 161 5.07 -2.35 22.15
C ILE A 161 6.03 -2.24 23.33
N ASP A 162 5.61 -1.55 24.39
CA ASP A 162 6.41 -1.32 25.60
C ASP A 162 5.63 -1.72 26.87
N PRO A 163 6.12 -2.66 27.69
CA PRO A 163 7.31 -3.48 27.47
C PRO A 163 7.19 -4.38 26.24
N ALA A 164 8.35 -4.69 25.64
CA ALA A 164 8.42 -5.57 24.46
C ALA A 164 7.76 -6.92 24.75
N LEU A 165 6.91 -7.37 23.81
CA LEU A 165 6.20 -8.64 23.90
C LEU A 165 7.07 -9.78 23.34
N PRO A 166 7.59 -10.69 24.19
CA PRO A 166 8.44 -11.78 23.73
C PRO A 166 7.66 -12.76 22.85
N GLY A 167 8.32 -13.28 21.82
CA GLY A 167 7.69 -14.21 20.87
C GLY A 167 6.98 -13.55 19.70
N THR A 168 6.78 -12.22 19.74
CA THR A 168 6.27 -11.45 18.59
C THR A 168 7.31 -10.52 18.00
N ALA A 169 7.24 -10.34 16.69
CA ALA A 169 7.92 -9.27 15.96
C ALA A 169 6.86 -8.38 15.30
N PRO A 170 6.67 -7.13 15.77
CA PRO A 170 5.76 -6.18 15.13
C PRO A 170 6.03 -6.09 13.62
N LEU A 171 4.95 -6.01 12.84
CA LEU A 171 5.00 -5.88 11.37
C LEU A 171 4.35 -4.55 10.98
N PRO A 172 5.08 -3.41 11.05
CA PRO A 172 4.51 -2.09 10.84
C PRO A 172 3.89 -1.91 9.46
N VAL A 173 2.99 -0.95 9.33
CA VAL A 173 2.48 -0.52 8.02
C VAL A 173 3.60 0.19 7.25
N THR A 174 3.82 -0.18 5.98
CA THR A 174 4.80 0.45 5.09
C THR A 174 4.26 0.57 3.66
N THR A 175 4.92 1.38 2.85
CA THR A 175 4.66 1.54 1.41
C THR A 175 5.50 0.61 0.53
N GLU A 176 6.41 -0.17 1.11
CA GLU A 176 7.43 -0.97 0.38
C GLU A 176 6.83 -2.02 -0.57
N GLY A 177 5.58 -2.41 -0.37
CA GLY A 177 4.85 -3.34 -1.25
C GLY A 177 4.09 -2.69 -2.41
N ILE A 178 4.03 -1.36 -2.50
CA ILE A 178 3.21 -0.65 -3.50
C ILE A 178 4.03 -0.42 -4.78
N PRO A 179 3.72 -1.08 -5.91
CA PRO A 179 4.53 -0.95 -7.12
C PRO A 179 4.47 0.47 -7.72
N ASN A 180 5.62 0.96 -8.20
CA ASN A 180 5.73 2.24 -8.91
C ASN A 180 6.61 2.11 -10.16
N ASN A 181 6.09 1.45 -11.20
CA ASN A 181 6.85 1.10 -12.41
C ASN A 181 6.74 2.16 -13.53
N HIS A 182 6.21 3.34 -13.23
CA HIS A 182 5.88 4.36 -14.24
C HIS A 182 7.10 4.88 -15.01
N LEU A 183 8.27 4.97 -14.36
CA LEU A 183 9.52 5.34 -15.03
C LEU A 183 9.94 4.32 -16.10
N GLY A 184 9.85 3.02 -15.80
CA GLY A 184 10.19 1.95 -16.74
C GLY A 184 9.31 2.00 -17.99
N TYR A 185 8.00 2.22 -17.81
CA TYR A 185 7.09 2.42 -18.93
C TYR A 185 7.38 3.71 -19.71
N ALA A 186 7.74 4.81 -19.04
CA ALA A 186 8.14 6.04 -19.73
C ALA A 186 9.34 5.80 -20.66
N ILE A 187 10.38 5.11 -20.16
CA ILE A 187 11.56 4.71 -20.93
C ILE A 187 11.15 3.86 -22.13
N GLN A 188 10.24 2.89 -21.94
CA GLN A 188 9.73 2.05 -23.02
C GLN A 188 9.05 2.88 -24.12
N TRP A 189 8.18 3.83 -23.75
CA TRP A 189 7.48 4.66 -24.73
C TRP A 189 8.42 5.59 -25.50
N PHE A 190 9.38 6.22 -24.83
CA PHE A 190 10.37 7.06 -25.50
C PHE A 190 11.32 6.23 -26.38
N GLY A 191 11.73 5.04 -25.93
CA GLY A 191 12.52 4.11 -26.73
C GLY A 191 11.81 3.68 -28.01
N LEU A 192 10.52 3.33 -27.91
CA LEU A 192 9.68 3.02 -29.08
C LEU A 192 9.54 4.24 -30.01
N ALA A 193 9.38 5.45 -29.45
CA ALA A 193 9.31 6.68 -30.24
C ALA A 193 10.61 6.91 -31.04
N LEU A 194 11.78 6.68 -30.42
CA LEU A 194 13.08 6.82 -31.09
C LEU A 194 13.25 5.81 -32.23
N VAL A 195 12.92 4.54 -32.00
CA VAL A 195 12.99 3.50 -33.03
C VAL A 195 12.02 3.82 -34.18
N TRP A 196 10.79 4.22 -33.87
CA TRP A 196 9.78 4.58 -34.86
C TRP A 196 10.20 5.79 -35.70
N ALA A 197 10.74 6.83 -35.06
CA ALA A 197 11.28 8.00 -35.73
C ALA A 197 12.44 7.62 -36.68
N GLY A 198 13.40 6.83 -36.17
CA GLY A 198 14.55 6.35 -36.94
C GLY A 198 14.13 5.54 -38.17
N MET A 199 13.18 4.60 -38.01
CA MET A 199 12.63 3.83 -39.12
C MET A 199 11.89 4.71 -40.13
N SER A 200 11.08 5.66 -39.66
CA SER A 200 10.33 6.58 -40.52
C SER A 200 11.27 7.44 -41.37
N VAL A 201 12.33 7.99 -40.76
CA VAL A 201 13.37 8.76 -41.46
C VAL A 201 14.13 7.88 -42.45
N TYR A 202 14.55 6.68 -42.05
CA TYR A 202 15.25 5.74 -42.93
C TYR A 202 14.41 5.38 -44.17
N LEU A 203 13.12 5.08 -44.00
CA LEU A 203 12.21 4.77 -45.10
C LEU A 203 12.00 5.98 -46.02
N ALA A 204 11.88 7.19 -45.47
CA ALA A 204 11.77 8.41 -46.25
C ALA A 204 13.03 8.67 -47.09
N LEU A 205 14.22 8.51 -46.51
CA LEU A 205 15.50 8.65 -47.22
C LEU A 205 15.68 7.58 -48.31
N ARG A 206 15.30 6.33 -48.02
CA ARG A 206 15.38 5.21 -48.98
C ARG A 206 14.44 5.40 -50.17
N SER A 207 13.22 5.88 -49.94
CA SER A 207 12.24 6.12 -51.00
C SER A 207 12.61 7.32 -51.88
N ALA A 208 13.16 8.39 -51.30
CA ALA A 208 13.67 9.52 -52.07
C ALA A 208 14.81 9.13 -53.03
N ARG A 209 15.68 8.19 -52.64
CA ARG A 209 16.78 7.68 -53.49
C ARG A 209 16.34 6.77 -54.65
N LYS A 210 15.14 6.18 -54.57
CA LYS A 210 14.60 5.31 -55.63
C LYS A 210 13.87 6.08 -56.73
N ASP A 211 13.49 7.32 -56.45
CA ASP A 211 12.75 8.21 -57.36
C ASP A 211 13.69 9.20 -58.11
N SER A 212 15.02 9.09 -57.95
CA SER A 212 16.07 9.79 -58.72
C SER A 212 16.81 8.84 -59.63
#